data_AF-A0A537EF66-F1
#
_entry.id   AF-A0A537EF66-F1
#
_cell.length_a   1.000
_cell.length_b   1.000
_cell.length_c   1.000
_cell.angle_alpha   90.00
_cell.angle_beta   90.00
_cell.angle_gamma   90.00
#
_symmetry.space_group_name_H-M   'P 1'
#
loop_
_entity.id
_entity.type
_entity.pdbx_description
1 polymer ?
#
loop_
_entity_poly.entity_id
_entity_poly.type
_entity_poly.pdbx_seq_one_letter_code
_entity_poly.pdbx_strand_id
1 'polypeptide(L)'
;KTAKIGNNVRIGHFVSIHSGVVIGDNAIVEDGSRIYDNCTIGANSIIGPNAVLRPFTRIGHHTIFGTLSCCEGHSSIGNFTWYGKIRKT
;
A
#
# COMPACT_ATOMS: atom_id res chain seq x y z
N LYS A 1 1.68 -18.34 -3.00
CA LYS A 1 1.94 -17.84 -1.62
C LYS A 1 0.68 -17.10 -1.17
N THR A 2 0.23 -17.22 0.08
CA THR A 2 -0.95 -16.47 0.54
C THR A 2 -0.57 -15.02 0.89
N ALA A 3 -1.53 -14.11 0.82
CA ALA A 3 -1.35 -12.75 1.35
C ALA A 3 -1.41 -12.79 2.89
N LYS A 4 -0.63 -11.93 3.55
CA LYS A 4 -0.59 -11.77 5.00
C LYS A 4 -1.11 -10.38 5.35
N ILE A 5 -2.11 -10.31 6.22
CA ILE A 5 -2.71 -9.07 6.66
C ILE A 5 -2.49 -8.96 8.18
N GLY A 6 -1.95 -7.82 8.61
CA GLY A 6 -1.71 -7.51 10.01
C GLY A 6 -2.98 -7.19 10.79
N ASN A 7 -2.80 -6.75 12.03
CA ASN A 7 -3.88 -6.38 12.94
C ASN A 7 -4.44 -4.99 12.63
N ASN A 8 -5.76 -4.81 12.80
CA ASN A 8 -6.43 -3.51 12.65
C ASN A 8 -6.19 -2.84 11.27
N VAL A 9 -6.05 -3.66 10.22
CA VAL A 9 -5.94 -3.17 8.85
C VAL A 9 -7.31 -2.77 8.33
N ARG A 10 -7.40 -1.61 7.66
CA ARG A 10 -8.61 -1.17 6.96
C ARG A 10 -8.43 -1.36 5.46
N ILE A 11 -9.38 -2.05 4.84
CA ILE A 11 -9.39 -2.29 3.39
C ILE A 11 -10.67 -1.69 2.82
N GLY A 12 -10.51 -0.76 1.87
CA GLY A 12 -11.59 -0.11 1.16
C GLY A 12 -12.26 -1.01 0.12
N HIS A 13 -13.21 -0.43 -0.58
CA HIS A 13 -13.98 -1.05 -1.64
C HIS A 13 -13.15 -1.23 -2.91
N PHE A 14 -13.40 -2.31 -3.66
CA PHE A 14 -12.74 -2.60 -4.93
C PHE A 14 -11.21 -2.69 -4.85
N VAL A 15 -10.67 -3.01 -3.67
CA VAL A 15 -9.25 -3.27 -3.49
C VAL A 15 -8.92 -4.68 -4.01
N SER A 16 -7.81 -4.80 -4.74
CA SER A 16 -7.29 -6.10 -5.19
C SER A 16 -5.95 -6.40 -4.52
N ILE A 17 -5.85 -7.57 -3.87
CA ILE A 17 -4.66 -8.02 -3.15
C ILE A 17 -4.17 -9.34 -3.76
N HIS A 18 -2.97 -9.33 -4.31
CA HIS A 18 -2.37 -10.48 -4.99
C HIS A 18 -1.57 -11.41 -4.05
N SER A 19 -1.00 -12.48 -4.60
CA SER A 19 -0.27 -13.50 -3.86
C SER A 19 1.04 -12.96 -3.27
N GLY A 20 1.33 -13.35 -2.04
CA GLY A 20 2.58 -12.98 -1.35
C GLY A 20 2.65 -11.52 -0.90
N VAL A 21 1.53 -10.79 -0.94
CA VAL A 21 1.43 -9.45 -0.35
C VAL A 21 1.53 -9.56 1.17
N VAL A 22 2.25 -8.63 1.80
CA VAL A 22 2.33 -8.47 3.26
C VAL A 22 1.85 -7.07 3.62
N ILE A 23 0.83 -6.97 4.45
CA ILE A 23 0.29 -5.71 4.96
C ILE A 23 0.53 -5.65 6.47
N GLY A 24 1.23 -4.62 6.93
CA GLY A 24 1.54 -4.39 8.33
C GLY A 24 0.35 -3.89 9.16
N ASP A 25 0.52 -3.89 10.47
CA ASP A 25 -0.51 -3.49 11.43
C ASP A 25 -0.95 -2.03 11.24
N ASN A 26 -2.23 -1.74 11.50
CA ASN A 26 -2.86 -0.42 11.36
C ASN A 26 -2.73 0.22 9.97
N ALA A 27 -2.35 -0.55 8.95
CA ALA A 27 -2.29 -0.04 7.59
C ALA A 27 -3.70 0.25 7.06
N ILE A 28 -3.80 1.26 6.21
CA ILE A 28 -5.05 1.64 5.56
C ILE A 28 -4.85 1.51 4.06
N VAL A 29 -5.70 0.73 3.41
CA VAL A 29 -5.74 0.61 1.95
C VAL A 29 -7.05 1.18 1.46
N GLU A 30 -7.01 2.35 0.83
CA GLU A 30 -8.21 3.06 0.37
C GLU A 30 -8.75 2.50 -0.95
N ASP A 31 -9.96 2.92 -1.29
CA ASP A 31 -10.79 2.36 -2.36
C ASP A 31 -10.09 2.32 -3.73
N GLY A 32 -10.32 1.24 -4.48
CA GLY A 32 -9.83 1.06 -5.85
C GLY A 32 -8.32 0.79 -5.95
N SER A 33 -7.63 0.63 -4.83
CA SER A 33 -6.19 0.33 -4.81
C SER A 33 -5.87 -1.08 -5.31
N ARG A 34 -4.78 -1.21 -6.05
CA ARG A 34 -4.31 -2.48 -6.61
C ARG A 34 -2.93 -2.82 -6.07
N ILE A 35 -2.84 -3.93 -5.35
CA ILE A 35 -1.61 -4.41 -4.74
C ILE A 35 -1.20 -5.71 -5.45
N TYR A 36 -0.17 -5.63 -6.28
CA TYR A 36 0.35 -6.76 -7.05
C TYR A 36 1.25 -7.68 -6.21
N ASP A 37 1.72 -8.76 -6.85
CA ASP A 37 2.42 -9.87 -6.21
C ASP A 37 3.70 -9.46 -5.48
N ASN A 38 3.92 -10.09 -4.32
CA ASN A 38 5.10 -9.89 -3.46
C ASN A 38 5.32 -8.44 -3.00
N CYS A 39 4.27 -7.61 -2.95
CA CYS A 39 4.36 -6.28 -2.36
C CYS A 39 4.40 -6.34 -0.82
N THR A 40 5.09 -5.40 -0.20
CA THR A 40 5.10 -5.23 1.26
C THR A 40 4.63 -3.83 1.61
N ILE A 41 3.68 -3.71 2.52
CA ILE A 41 3.19 -2.44 3.08
C ILE A 41 3.52 -2.45 4.57
N GLY A 42 4.31 -1.48 5.02
CA GLY A 42 4.67 -1.33 6.42
C GLY A 42 3.48 -0.97 7.32
N ALA A 43 3.68 -1.16 8.62
CA ALA A 43 2.71 -0.76 9.64
C ALA A 43 2.51 0.76 9.67
N ASN A 44 1.30 1.18 10.05
CA ASN A 44 0.86 2.58 10.11
C ASN A 44 0.99 3.33 8.78
N SER A 45 0.97 2.61 7.66
CA SER A 45 1.06 3.20 6.32
C SER A 45 -0.31 3.33 5.66
N ILE A 46 -0.48 4.37 4.87
CA ILE A 46 -1.74 4.69 4.20
C ILE A 46 -1.51 4.58 2.69
N ILE A 47 -2.29 3.73 2.04
CA ILE A 47 -2.34 3.59 0.59
C ILE A 47 -3.58 4.32 0.11
N GLY A 48 -3.37 5.44 -0.58
CA GLY A 48 -4.40 6.34 -1.06
C GLY A 48 -5.29 5.70 -2.13
N PRO A 49 -6.40 6.36 -2.50
CA PRO A 49 -7.39 5.78 -3.39
C PRO A 49 -6.81 5.63 -4.80
N ASN A 50 -7.20 4.55 -5.48
CA ASN A 50 -6.73 4.20 -6.82
C ASN A 50 -5.19 4.10 -6.94
N ALA A 51 -4.49 3.87 -5.83
CA ALA A 51 -3.06 3.62 -5.84
C ALA A 51 -2.74 2.28 -6.51
N VAL A 52 -1.60 2.23 -7.21
CA VAL A 52 -1.12 1.01 -7.87
C VAL A 52 0.28 0.66 -7.39
N LEU A 53 0.41 -0.47 -6.71
CA LEU A 53 1.68 -1.02 -6.24
C LEU A 53 2.07 -2.21 -7.12
N ARG A 54 2.98 -1.98 -8.08
CA ARG A 54 3.48 -3.02 -8.99
C ARG A 54 4.27 -4.11 -8.25
N PRO A 55 4.48 -5.30 -8.88
CA PRO A 55 5.12 -6.41 -8.22
C PRO A 55 6.46 -6.06 -7.57
N PHE A 56 6.75 -6.67 -6.42
CA PHE A 56 7.99 -6.46 -5.65
C PHE A 56 8.18 -5.05 -5.09
N THR A 57 7.15 -4.21 -5.05
CA THR A 57 7.22 -2.91 -4.38
C THR A 57 7.23 -3.06 -2.85
N ARG A 58 8.09 -2.29 -2.18
CA ARG A 58 8.18 -2.24 -0.72
C ARG A 58 7.85 -0.84 -0.23
N ILE A 59 6.83 -0.72 0.60
CA ILE A 59 6.45 0.49 1.31
C ILE A 59 6.85 0.34 2.76
N GLY A 60 7.64 1.31 3.25
CA GLY A 60 8.07 1.39 4.64
C GLY A 60 6.93 1.66 5.63
N HIS A 61 7.29 1.77 6.90
CA HIS A 61 6.40 2.10 8.01
C HIS A 61 6.12 3.60 8.07
N HIS A 62 4.94 3.98 8.56
CA HIS A 62 4.53 5.38 8.69
C HIS A 62 4.62 6.17 7.36
N THR A 63 4.28 5.50 6.26
CA THR A 63 4.41 6.07 4.92
C THR A 63 3.04 6.31 4.32
N ILE A 64 2.88 7.45 3.66
CA ILE A 64 1.66 7.81 2.95
C ILE A 64 1.94 7.70 1.45
N PHE A 65 1.23 6.80 0.79
CA PHE A 65 1.24 6.62 -0.64
C PHE A 65 0.01 7.31 -1.21
N GLY A 66 0.21 8.38 -1.97
CA GLY A 66 -0.82 9.34 -2.34
C GLY A 66 -1.84 8.80 -3.34
N THR A 67 -2.96 9.50 -3.43
CA THR A 67 -4.04 9.23 -4.40
C THR A 67 -3.52 9.18 -5.84
N LEU A 68 -3.97 8.20 -6.62
CA LEU A 68 -3.58 7.99 -8.03
C LEU A 68 -2.07 7.79 -8.26
N SER A 69 -1.30 7.51 -7.20
CA SER A 69 0.13 7.26 -7.34
C SER A 69 0.36 5.85 -7.87
N CYS A 70 1.31 5.70 -8.79
CA CYS A 70 1.86 4.40 -9.15
C CYS A 70 3.28 4.26 -8.60
N CYS A 71 3.60 3.06 -8.14
CA CYS A 71 4.96 2.68 -7.82
C CYS A 71 5.40 1.66 -8.86
N GLU A 72 6.57 1.89 -9.46
CA GLU A 72 7.14 0.92 -10.39
C GLU A 72 7.61 -0.34 -9.66
N GLY A 73 7.61 -1.47 -10.38
CA GLY A 73 8.01 -2.74 -9.80
C GLY A 73 9.45 -2.68 -9.30
N HIS A 74 9.78 -3.41 -8.24
CA HIS A 74 11.09 -3.39 -7.56
C HIS A 74 11.48 -2.06 -6.91
N SER A 75 10.54 -1.15 -6.72
CA SER A 75 10.80 0.10 -6.01
C SER A 75 10.66 -0.06 -4.49
N SER A 76 11.48 0.68 -3.74
CA SER A 76 11.38 0.77 -2.29
C SER A 76 11.09 2.21 -1.86
N ILE A 77 9.98 2.42 -1.17
CA ILE A 77 9.64 3.66 -0.50
C ILE A 77 10.04 3.51 0.96
N GLY A 78 10.83 4.46 1.45
CA GLY A 78 11.34 4.47 2.82
C GLY A 78 10.26 4.59 3.89
N ASN A 79 10.69 4.56 5.15
CA ASN A 79 9.84 4.85 6.29
C ASN A 79 9.60 6.37 6.39
N PHE A 80 8.53 6.78 7.08
CA PHE A 80 8.20 8.19 7.33
C PHE A 80 8.16 9.04 6.05
N THR A 81 7.82 8.40 4.94
CA THR A 81 7.88 9.02 3.62
C THR A 81 6.48 9.42 3.18
N TRP A 82 6.39 10.60 2.58
CA TRP A 82 5.23 11.00 1.83
C TRP A 82 5.53 10.82 0.34
N TYR A 83 4.80 9.96 -0.36
CA TYR A 83 4.89 9.81 -1.81
C TYR A 83 3.60 10.24 -2.49
N GLY A 84 3.66 11.14 -3.48
CA GLY A 84 2.50 11.55 -4.28
C GLY A 84 1.64 12.65 -3.67
N LYS A 85 0.49 12.92 -4.31
CA LYS A 85 -0.36 14.07 -3.99
C LYS A 85 -1.26 13.77 -2.79
N ILE A 86 -1.34 14.74 -1.89
CA ILE A 86 -2.23 14.72 -0.72
C ILE A 86 -3.61 15.18 -1.18
N ARG A 87 -4.64 14.42 -0.84
CA ARG A 87 -6.00 14.96 -0.87
C ARG A 87 -6.11 16.01 0.24
N LYS A 88 -5.95 17.30 -0.11
CA LYS A 88 -6.40 18.40 0.75
C LYS A 88 -7.92 18.41 0.70
N THR A 89 -8.56 17.98 1.79
CA THR A 89 -9.95 18.35 2.08
C THR A 89 -9.99 19.78 2.56
#